data_AF-A0A7V8ZK92-F1
#
_entry.id   AF-A0A7V8ZK92-F1
#
_cell.length_a   1.000
_cell.length_b   1.000
_cell.length_c   1.000
_cell.angle_alpha   90.00
_cell.angle_beta   90.00
_cell.angle_gamma   90.00
#
_symmetry.space_group_name_H-M   'P 1'
#
loop_
_entity.id
_entity.type
_entity.pdbx_description
1 polymer ?
#
loop_
_entity_poly.entity_id
_entity_poly.type
_entity_poly.pdbx_seq_one_letter_code
_entity_poly.pdbx_strand_id
1 'polypeptide(L)'
;MHLPPLLLSRTPAVQLVLAVLAPAILGLLAGYLLTAGTTAYVVVSVLAGLGGLAAGFEHPTAGEGAARGLGGGAVFGATLLLGAALTAEPATVTLPEPPGLLVVFTVAFGVLLGAAGGALRSRADRATG
;
A
#
# COMPACT_ATOMS: atom_id res chain seq x y z
N MET A 1 8.76 20.87 14.93
CA MET A 1 8.66 19.41 14.68
C MET A 1 9.46 19.10 13.43
N HIS A 2 10.34 18.10 13.45
CA HIS A 2 11.09 17.70 12.26
C HIS A 2 10.23 16.74 11.44
N LEU A 3 9.88 17.12 10.21
CA LEU A 3 9.08 16.27 9.33
C LEU A 3 9.98 15.19 8.71
N PRO A 4 9.46 13.97 8.47
CA PRO A 4 10.21 12.93 7.77
C PRO A 4 10.66 13.41 6.37
N PRO A 5 11.80 12.93 5.86
CA PRO A 5 12.29 13.31 4.54
C PRO A 5 11.42 12.76 3.42
N LEU A 6 11.40 13.45 2.28
CA LEU A 6 10.71 13.01 1.07
C LEU A 6 11.36 11.74 0.50
N LEU A 7 10.57 10.90 -0.16
CA LEU A 7 11.08 9.63 -0.70
C LEU A 7 12.24 9.85 -1.68
N LEU A 8 12.11 10.83 -2.56
CA LEU A 8 13.14 11.16 -3.56
C LEU A 8 14.44 11.71 -2.96
N SER A 9 14.43 12.15 -1.70
CA SER A 9 15.63 12.60 -1.01
C SER A 9 16.45 11.45 -0.39
N ARG A 10 15.90 10.22 -0.41
CA ARG A 10 16.57 9.01 0.10
C ARG A 10 17.43 8.36 -0.98
N THR A 11 18.33 7.46 -0.56
CA THR A 11 19.16 6.68 -1.50
C THR A 11 18.30 5.77 -2.40
N PRO A 12 18.75 5.44 -3.62
CA PRO A 12 17.98 4.61 -4.55
C PRO A 12 17.57 3.24 -3.97
N ALA A 13 18.42 2.64 -3.15
CA ALA A 13 18.12 1.39 -2.47
C ALA A 13 16.91 1.51 -1.54
N VAL A 14 16.85 2.59 -0.75
CA VAL A 14 15.72 2.82 0.16
C VAL A 14 14.45 3.16 -0.63
N GLN A 15 14.57 3.89 -1.74
CA GLN A 15 13.44 4.14 -2.64
C GLN A 15 12.87 2.83 -3.18
N LEU A 16 13.72 1.92 -3.68
CA LEU A 16 13.29 0.60 -4.17
C LEU A 16 12.59 -0.22 -3.08
N VAL A 17 13.17 -0.25 -1.87
CA VAL A 17 12.60 -0.99 -0.74
C VAL A 17 11.22 -0.45 -0.39
N LEU A 18 11.06 0.86 -0.20
CA LEU A 18 9.81 1.46 0.23
C LEU A 18 8.76 1.53 -0.90
N ALA A 19 9.20 1.74 -2.14
CA ALA A 19 8.30 1.89 -3.28
C ALA A 19 7.78 0.55 -3.80
N VAL A 20 8.60 -0.50 -3.76
CA VAL A 20 8.32 -1.78 -4.44
C VAL A 20 8.34 -2.96 -3.46
N LEU A 21 9.44 -3.18 -2.74
CA LEU A 21 9.57 -4.41 -1.95
C LEU A 21 8.61 -4.45 -0.77
N ALA A 22 8.44 -3.34 -0.05
CA ALA A 22 7.54 -3.25 1.08
C ALA A 22 6.07 -3.59 0.69
N PRO A 23 5.45 -2.93 -0.31
CA PRO A 23 4.10 -3.31 -0.73
C PRO A 23 4.05 -4.72 -1.33
N ALA A 24 5.09 -5.18 -2.04
CA ALA A 24 5.13 -6.52 -2.60
C ALA A 24 5.10 -7.61 -1.51
N ILE A 25 5.95 -7.48 -0.49
CA ILE A 25 6.06 -8.40 0.64
C ILE A 25 4.76 -8.40 1.46
N LEU A 26 4.21 -7.22 1.76
CA LEU A 26 2.93 -7.12 2.48
C LEU A 26 1.77 -7.72 1.69
N GLY A 27 1.75 -7.53 0.37
CA GLY A 27 0.76 -8.15 -0.50
C GLY A 27 0.88 -9.67 -0.48
N LEU A 28 2.08 -10.23 -0.73
CA LEU A 28 2.33 -11.67 -0.65
C LEU A 28 1.87 -12.25 0.69
N LEU A 29 2.24 -11.60 1.79
CA LEU A 29 1.85 -12.02 3.13
C LEU A 29 0.34 -11.97 3.34
N ALA A 30 -0.33 -10.89 2.92
CA ALA A 30 -1.78 -10.78 2.99
C ALA A 30 -2.47 -11.89 2.18
N GLY A 31 -1.99 -12.17 0.97
CA GLY A 31 -2.49 -13.24 0.11
C GLY A 31 -2.34 -14.62 0.73
N TYR A 32 -1.17 -14.90 1.31
CA TYR A 32 -0.93 -16.15 2.03
C TYR A 32 -1.85 -16.30 3.25
N LEU A 33 -2.04 -15.23 4.03
CA LEU A 33 -2.88 -15.24 5.23
C LEU A 33 -4.38 -15.33 4.94
N LEU A 34 -4.78 -15.06 3.69
CA LEU A 34 -6.16 -15.15 3.24
C LEU A 34 -6.74 -16.57 3.38
N THR A 35 -5.88 -17.59 3.34
CA THR A 35 -6.25 -19.00 3.57
C THR A 35 -5.99 -19.47 4.99
N ALA A 36 -5.10 -18.80 5.73
CA ALA A 36 -4.75 -19.15 7.11
C ALA A 36 -5.71 -18.58 8.17
N GLY A 37 -6.35 -17.43 7.92
CA GLY A 37 -7.37 -16.89 8.81
C GLY A 37 -7.75 -15.42 8.59
N THR A 38 -9.06 -15.13 8.68
CA THR A 38 -9.64 -13.80 8.42
C THR A 38 -9.02 -12.69 9.26
N THR A 39 -8.78 -12.92 10.56
CA THR A 39 -8.23 -11.90 11.46
C THR A 39 -6.82 -11.46 11.06
N ALA A 40 -5.94 -12.42 10.73
CA ALA A 40 -4.57 -12.12 10.36
C ALA A 40 -4.50 -11.35 9.03
N TYR A 41 -5.31 -11.77 8.05
CA TYR A 41 -5.49 -11.07 6.79
C TYR A 41 -5.94 -9.61 7.00
N VAL A 42 -6.96 -9.38 7.82
CA VAL A 42 -7.49 -8.03 8.09
C VAL A 42 -6.44 -7.16 8.76
N VAL A 43 -5.74 -7.67 9.78
CA VAL A 43 -4.69 -6.91 10.49
C VAL A 43 -3.57 -6.49 9.54
N VAL A 44 -3.05 -7.42 8.72
CA VAL A 44 -1.99 -7.10 7.74
C VAL A 44 -2.50 -6.09 6.69
N SER A 45 -3.74 -6.23 6.23
CA SER A 45 -4.33 -5.31 5.26
C SER A 45 -4.49 -3.89 5.83
N VAL A 46 -4.89 -3.76 7.10
CA VAL A 46 -4.97 -2.47 7.80
C VAL A 46 -3.58 -1.85 7.95
N LEU A 47 -2.58 -2.63 8.35
CA LEU A 47 -1.19 -2.16 8.46
C LEU A 47 -0.64 -1.71 7.10
N ALA A 48 -0.93 -2.46 6.03
CA ALA A 48 -0.57 -2.08 4.67
C ALA A 48 -1.26 -0.76 4.25
N GLY A 49 -2.53 -0.57 4.61
CA GLY A 49 -3.24 0.69 4.40
C GLY A 49 -2.61 1.87 5.13
N LEU A 50 -2.24 1.71 6.41
CA LEU A 50 -1.51 2.73 7.17
C LEU A 50 -0.14 3.02 6.56
N GLY A 51 0.55 1.98 6.07
CA GLY A 51 1.79 2.11 5.30
C GLY A 51 1.59 2.91 4.01
N GLY A 52 0.46 2.71 3.30
CA GLY A 52 0.09 3.47 2.11
C GLY A 52 -0.14 4.95 2.41
N LEU A 53 -0.83 5.27 3.51
CA LEU A 53 -0.99 6.64 3.99
C LEU A 53 0.36 7.29 4.32
N ALA A 54 1.22 6.58 5.06
CA ALA A 54 2.56 7.03 5.40
C ALA A 54 3.44 7.24 4.15
N ALA A 55 3.37 6.34 3.17
CA ALA A 55 4.07 6.46 1.90
C ALA A 55 3.60 7.70 1.10
N GLY A 56 2.30 8.00 1.13
CA GLY A 56 1.75 9.24 0.58
C GLY A 56 2.30 10.49 1.25
N PHE A 57 2.51 10.46 2.57
CA PHE A 57 3.09 11.57 3.34
C PHE A 57 4.54 11.89 2.95
N GLU A 58 5.24 10.97 2.29
CA GLU A 58 6.59 11.20 1.78
C GLU A 58 6.61 11.96 0.44
N HIS A 59 5.45 12.46 0.00
CA HIS A 59 5.27 13.19 -1.26
C HIS A 59 4.73 14.61 -0.98
N PRO A 60 5.25 15.64 -1.67
CA PRO A 60 4.89 17.05 -1.46
C PRO A 60 3.40 17.38 -1.62
N THR A 61 2.70 16.69 -2.52
CA THR A 61 1.33 17.04 -2.91
C THR A 61 0.40 15.84 -2.86
N ALA A 62 -0.91 16.11 -2.78
CA ALA A 62 -1.94 15.07 -2.86
C ALA A 62 -1.87 14.29 -4.18
N GLY A 63 -1.60 14.97 -5.31
CA GLY A 63 -1.48 14.31 -6.62
C GLY A 63 -0.30 13.35 -6.70
N GLU A 64 0.87 13.75 -6.19
CA GLU A 64 2.05 12.89 -6.12
C GLU A 64 1.83 11.72 -5.15
N GLY A 65 1.20 11.97 -4.01
CA GLY A 65 0.77 10.92 -3.09
C GLY A 65 -0.19 9.93 -3.75
N ALA A 66 -1.13 10.41 -4.58
CA ALA A 66 -2.07 9.58 -5.34
C ALA A 66 -1.34 8.69 -6.36
N ALA A 67 -0.38 9.24 -7.10
CA ALA A 67 0.44 8.49 -8.05
C ALA A 67 1.27 7.40 -7.35
N ARG A 68 1.84 7.72 -6.17
CA ARG A 68 2.50 6.72 -5.32
C ARG A 68 1.52 5.63 -4.89
N GLY A 69 0.34 6.03 -4.46
CA GLY A 69 -0.76 5.17 -4.05
C GLY A 69 -1.20 4.20 -5.15
N LEU A 70 -1.26 4.68 -6.41
CA LEU A 70 -1.55 3.85 -7.59
C LEU A 70 -0.51 2.74 -7.74
N GLY A 71 0.78 3.10 -7.77
CA GLY A 71 1.86 2.11 -7.92
C GLY A 71 1.91 1.13 -6.74
N GLY A 72 1.74 1.63 -5.50
CA GLY A 72 1.77 0.80 -4.30
C GLY A 72 0.59 -0.16 -4.21
N GLY A 73 -0.62 0.33 -4.50
CA GLY A 73 -1.84 -0.46 -4.52
C GLY A 73 -1.85 -1.51 -5.63
N ALA A 74 -1.26 -1.21 -6.80
CA ALA A 74 -1.10 -2.17 -7.89
C ALA A 74 -0.12 -3.28 -7.53
N VAL A 75 1.06 -2.94 -7.00
CA VAL A 75 2.06 -3.92 -6.55
C VAL A 75 1.48 -4.80 -5.44
N PHE A 76 0.88 -4.19 -4.43
CA PHE A 76 0.25 -4.91 -3.32
C PHE A 76 -0.86 -5.86 -3.80
N GLY A 77 -1.78 -5.38 -4.62
CA GLY A 77 -2.90 -6.19 -5.12
C GLY A 77 -2.43 -7.37 -5.99
N ALA A 78 -1.46 -7.12 -6.88
CA ALA A 78 -0.90 -8.16 -7.73
C ALA A 78 -0.19 -9.24 -6.91
N THR A 79 0.63 -8.85 -5.93
CA THR A 79 1.34 -9.81 -5.11
C THR A 79 0.45 -10.50 -4.07
N LEU A 80 -0.64 -9.87 -3.65
CA LEU A 80 -1.69 -10.53 -2.86
C LEU A 80 -2.32 -11.68 -3.64
N LEU A 81 -2.70 -11.47 -4.90
CA LEU A 81 -3.23 -12.55 -5.73
C LEU A 81 -2.20 -13.68 -5.90
N LEU A 82 -0.91 -13.34 -6.08
CA LEU A 82 0.16 -14.35 -6.11
C LEU A 82 0.26 -15.12 -4.78
N GLY A 83 0.23 -14.43 -3.64
CA GLY A 83 0.28 -15.07 -2.32
C GLY A 83 -0.89 -16.03 -2.09
N ALA A 84 -2.10 -15.65 -2.52
CA ALA A 84 -3.27 -16.51 -2.46
C ALA A 84 -3.14 -17.73 -3.39
N ALA A 85 -2.62 -17.54 -4.60
CA ALA A 85 -2.41 -18.62 -5.57
C ALA A 85 -1.35 -19.66 -5.14
N LEU A 86 -0.43 -19.28 -4.23
CA LEU A 86 0.57 -20.20 -3.69
C LEU A 86 0.01 -21.19 -2.66
N THR A 87 -1.23 -20.98 -2.19
CA THR A 87 -1.86 -21.83 -1.20
C THR A 87 -2.79 -22.84 -1.88
N ALA A 88 -2.67 -24.12 -1.48
CA ALA A 88 -3.47 -25.21 -2.04
C ALA A 88 -4.90 -25.28 -1.46
N GLU A 89 -5.15 -24.54 -0.39
CA GLU A 89 -6.42 -24.50 0.32
C GLU A 89 -7.36 -23.46 -0.29
N PRO A 90 -8.68 -23.74 -0.37
CA PRO A 90 -9.65 -22.74 -0.77
C PRO A 90 -9.61 -21.54 0.19
N ALA A 91 -9.72 -20.35 -0.37
CA ALA A 91 -9.74 -19.10 0.38
C ALA A 91 -10.79 -19.11 1.51
N THR A 92 -10.35 -18.83 2.74
CA THR A 92 -11.27 -18.66 3.89
C THR A 92 -12.08 -17.36 3.80
N VAL A 93 -11.61 -16.43 2.96
CA VAL A 93 -12.28 -15.16 2.64
C VAL A 93 -12.71 -15.19 1.18
N THR A 94 -14.00 -15.02 0.91
CA THR A 94 -14.51 -14.94 -0.47
C THR A 94 -13.88 -13.75 -1.18
N LEU A 95 -13.14 -14.02 -2.25
CA LEU A 95 -12.55 -12.99 -3.09
C LEU A 95 -13.58 -12.43 -4.09
N PRO A 96 -13.46 -11.17 -4.51
CA PRO A 96 -14.27 -10.64 -5.60
C PRO A 96 -14.00 -11.41 -6.91
N GLU A 97 -15.07 -11.78 -7.62
CA GLU A 97 -14.97 -12.32 -8.98
C GLU A 97 -15.25 -11.23 -10.03
N PRO A 98 -14.41 -11.11 -11.08
CA PRO A 98 -13.18 -11.86 -11.32
C PRO A 98 -12.04 -11.42 -10.36
N PRO A 99 -11.03 -12.28 -10.07
CA PRO A 99 -9.96 -11.98 -9.11
C PRO A 99 -9.23 -10.66 -9.36
N GLY A 100 -9.12 -10.22 -10.63
CA GLY A 100 -8.54 -8.92 -10.99
C GLY A 100 -9.26 -7.71 -10.39
N LEU A 101 -10.53 -7.85 -10.00
CA LEU A 101 -11.31 -6.80 -9.33
C LEU A 101 -10.71 -6.44 -7.96
N LEU A 102 -10.04 -7.39 -7.29
CA LEU A 102 -9.31 -7.10 -6.06
C LEU A 102 -8.19 -6.09 -6.29
N VAL A 103 -7.45 -6.19 -7.40
CA VAL A 103 -6.38 -5.25 -7.75
C VAL A 103 -6.96 -3.86 -7.98
N VAL A 104 -8.13 -3.77 -8.61
CA VAL A 104 -8.84 -2.49 -8.80
C VAL A 104 -9.16 -1.86 -7.44
N PHE A 105 -9.66 -2.64 -6.48
CA PHE A 105 -9.92 -2.14 -5.13
C PHE A 105 -8.64 -1.70 -4.42
N THR A 106 -7.56 -2.49 -4.44
CA THR A 106 -6.31 -2.12 -3.76
C THR A 106 -5.68 -0.89 -4.39
N VAL A 107 -5.78 -0.72 -5.72
CA VAL A 107 -5.37 0.52 -6.41
C VAL A 107 -6.24 1.69 -5.98
N ALA A 108 -7.56 1.55 -5.96
CA ALA A 108 -8.46 2.63 -5.56
C ALA A 108 -8.20 3.08 -4.11
N PHE A 109 -8.10 2.14 -3.17
CA PHE A 109 -7.72 2.44 -1.79
C PHE A 109 -6.32 3.03 -1.69
N GLY A 110 -5.35 2.49 -2.44
CA GLY A 110 -3.98 3.01 -2.50
C GLY A 110 -3.94 4.47 -2.95
N VAL A 111 -4.64 4.81 -4.03
CA VAL A 111 -4.77 6.17 -4.55
C VAL A 111 -5.38 7.11 -3.49
N LEU A 112 -6.47 6.71 -2.84
CA LEU A 112 -7.13 7.52 -1.81
C LEU A 112 -6.23 7.76 -0.61
N LEU A 113 -5.61 6.71 -0.07
CA LEU A 113 -4.72 6.79 1.09
C LEU A 113 -3.43 7.55 0.75
N GLY A 114 -2.85 7.30 -0.41
CA GLY A 114 -1.68 8.02 -0.90
C GLY A 114 -1.98 9.52 -1.06
N ALA A 115 -3.11 9.87 -1.68
CA ALA A 115 -3.56 11.25 -1.82
C ALA A 115 -3.79 11.93 -0.46
N ALA A 116 -4.42 11.22 0.47
CA ALA A 116 -4.62 11.71 1.84
C ALA A 116 -3.27 11.98 2.53
N GLY A 117 -2.29 11.07 2.39
CA GLY A 117 -0.94 11.24 2.93
C GLY A 117 -0.26 12.49 2.37
N GLY A 118 -0.26 12.65 1.04
CA GLY A 118 0.33 13.83 0.39
C GLY A 118 -0.39 15.14 0.74
N ALA A 119 -1.71 15.09 0.93
CA ALA A 119 -2.48 16.24 1.41
C ALA A 119 -2.10 16.62 2.84
N LEU A 120 -1.92 15.65 3.73
CA LEU A 120 -1.44 15.87 5.09
C LEU A 120 -0.03 16.45 5.09
N ARG A 121 0.85 15.97 4.20
CA ARG A 121 2.20 16.51 4.04
C ARG A 121 2.17 17.99 3.64
N SER A 122 1.42 18.31 2.59
CA SER A 122 1.24 19.69 2.11
C SER A 122 0.70 20.63 3.19
N ARG A 123 -0.20 20.14 4.06
CA ARG A 123 -0.71 20.92 5.21
C ARG A 123 0.36 21.12 6.28
N ALA A 124 1.15 20.09 6.58
CA ALA A 124 2.21 20.16 7.57
C ALA A 124 3.31 21.13 7.15
N ASP A 125 3.77 21.06 5.89
CA ASP A 125 4.79 21.97 5.36
C ASP A 125 4.31 23.44 5.44
N ARG A 126 3.04 23.72 5.09
CA ARG A 126 2.44 25.06 5.23
C ARG A 126 2.32 25.57 6.66
N ALA A 127 2.21 24.67 7.64
CA ALA A 127 2.11 25.05 9.05
C ALA A 127 3.48 25.30 9.69
N THR A 128 4.56 24.85 9.05
CA THR A 128 5.95 25.01 9.53
C THR A 128 6.74 26.09 8.80
N GLY A 129 6.23 26.62 7.69
CA GLY A 129 6.79 27.77 6.96
C GLY A 129 6.09 29.06 7.36
#